data_AF-A0A2D8XHU8-F1
#
_entry.id   AF-A0A2D8XHU8-F1
#
_cell.length_a   1.000
_cell.length_b   1.000
_cell.length_c   1.000
_cell.angle_alpha   90.00
_cell.angle_beta   90.00
_cell.angle_gamma   90.00
#
_symmetry.space_group_name_H-M   'P 1'
#
loop_
_entity.id
_entity.type
_entity.pdbx_description
1 polymer ?
#
loop_
_entity_poly.entity_id
_entity_poly.type
_entity_poly.pdbx_seq_one_letter_code
_entity_poly.pdbx_strand_id
1 'polypeptide(L)'
;MNDEQKRIRKKERSTRLAIWMAARSSRNKTFLDRMCRKMIAKAITVDPAKDFMRDEFVDNDQGFDPDELDRYQRGEQLAVGE
;
A
#
# COMPACT_ATOMS: atom_id res chain seq x y z
N MET A 1 29.03 -28.10 11.09
CA MET A 1 27.75 -27.37 11.31
C MET A 1 27.02 -27.31 9.99
N ASN A 2 25.84 -27.93 9.90
CA ASN A 2 25.12 -28.16 8.65
C ASN A 2 24.70 -26.83 8.01
N ASP A 3 24.79 -26.69 6.69
CA ASP A 3 24.56 -25.39 6.02
C ASP A 3 23.12 -24.90 6.16
N GLU A 4 22.18 -25.83 6.31
CA GLU A 4 20.78 -25.55 6.63
C GLU A 4 20.63 -24.86 8.00
N GLN A 5 21.34 -25.33 9.02
CA GLN A 5 21.34 -24.72 10.36
C GLN A 5 21.93 -23.30 10.34
N LYS A 6 22.94 -23.04 9.50
CA LYS A 6 23.48 -21.68 9.30
C LYS A 6 22.46 -20.76 8.66
N ARG A 7 21.70 -21.23 7.66
CA ARG A 7 20.64 -20.46 7.00
C ARG A 7 19.50 -20.14 7.96
N ILE A 8 19.07 -21.11 8.77
CA ILE A 8 18.02 -20.91 9.78
C ILE A 8 18.46 -19.84 10.79
N ARG A 9 19.66 -19.96 11.38
CA ARG A 9 20.18 -18.97 12.33
C ARG A 9 20.33 -17.57 11.71
N LYS A 10 20.72 -17.47 10.44
CA LYS A 10 20.79 -16.20 9.72
C LYS A 10 19.40 -15.58 9.57
N LYS A 11 18.40 -16.39 9.23
CA LYS A 11 17.00 -15.97 9.10
C LYS A 11 16.45 -15.47 10.44
N GLU A 12 16.63 -16.24 11.52
CA GLU A 12 16.22 -15.85 12.88
C GLU A 12 16.82 -14.50 13.31
N ARG A 13 18.12 -14.28 13.05
CA ARG A 13 18.78 -13.00 13.35
C ARG A 13 18.18 -11.86 12.55
N SER A 14 17.93 -12.06 11.25
CA SER A 14 17.33 -11.03 10.40
C SER A 14 15.89 -10.71 10.82
N THR A 15 15.09 -11.71 11.21
CA THR A 15 13.71 -11.51 11.68
C THR A 15 13.68 -10.76 13.00
N ARG A 16 14.57 -11.10 13.95
CA ARG A 16 14.69 -10.36 15.22
C ARG A 16 15.05 -8.89 14.99
N LEU A 17 15.98 -8.62 14.07
CA LEU A 17 16.34 -7.25 13.71
C LEU A 17 15.16 -6.50 13.10
N ALA A 18 14.41 -7.12 12.19
CA ALA A 18 13.23 -6.53 11.57
C ALA A 18 12.15 -6.17 12.60
N ILE A 19 11.85 -7.09 13.55
CA ILE A 19 10.89 -6.84 14.63
C ILE A 19 11.36 -5.68 15.52
N TRP A 20 12.64 -5.64 15.87
CA TRP A 20 13.22 -4.56 16.67
C TRP A 20 13.12 -3.21 15.96
N MET A 21 13.44 -3.16 14.66
CA MET A 21 13.31 -1.94 13.86
C MET A 21 11.85 -1.50 13.73
N ALA A 22 10.90 -2.43 13.55
CA ALA A 22 9.48 -2.12 13.47
C ALA A 22 8.98 -1.50 14.80
N ALA A 23 9.27 -2.15 15.93
CA ALA A 23 8.90 -1.65 17.26
C ALA A 23 9.51 -0.27 17.55
N ARG A 24 10.74 -0.03 17.09
CA ARG A 24 11.45 1.24 17.28
C ARG A 24 10.95 2.35 16.37
N SER A 25 10.64 2.05 15.11
CA SER A 25 10.10 3.00 14.14
C SER A 25 8.75 3.58 14.55
N SER A 26 7.93 2.81 15.27
CA SER A 26 6.61 3.23 15.78
C SER A 26 6.70 4.39 16.77
N ARG A 27 7.79 4.48 17.55
CA ARG A 27 7.95 5.52 18.58
C ARG A 27 8.21 6.91 17.99
N ASN A 28 8.91 7.00 16.86
CA ASN A 28 9.19 8.25 16.11
C ASN A 28 9.70 9.45 16.94
N LYS A 29 10.40 9.20 18.06
CA LYS A 29 10.90 10.26 18.97
C LYS A 29 12.33 10.65 18.66
N THR A 30 13.17 9.68 18.29
CA THR A 30 14.61 9.90 18.07
C THR A 30 14.97 9.87 16.57
N PHE A 31 16.14 10.43 16.23
CA PHE A 31 16.65 10.41 14.84
C PHE A 31 16.80 8.99 14.29
N LEU A 32 17.21 8.04 15.15
CA LEU A 32 17.32 6.63 14.77
C LEU A 32 15.94 6.00 14.48
N ASP A 33 14.90 6.40 15.22
CA ASP A 33 13.53 5.93 14.95
C ASP A 33 13.04 6.44 13.59
N ARG A 34 13.35 7.70 13.24
CA ARG A 34 13.06 8.28 11.91
C ARG A 34 13.80 7.54 10.80
N MET A 35 15.04 7.14 11.04
CA MET A 35 15.83 6.35 10.08
C MET A 35 15.22 4.95 9.89
N CYS A 36 14.89 4.24 10.97
CA CYS A 36 14.20 2.94 10.90
C CYS A 36 12.87 3.07 10.15
N ARG A 37 12.10 4.13 10.40
CA ARG A 37 10.85 4.41 9.68
C ARG A 37 11.07 4.61 8.18
N LYS A 38 12.12 5.35 7.77
CA LYS A 38 12.47 5.51 6.35
C LYS A 38 12.88 4.19 5.70
N MET A 39 13.64 3.34 6.39
CA MET A 39 14.05 2.04 5.85
C MET A 39 12.85 1.10 5.69
N ILE A 40 11.96 1.06 6.67
CA ILE A 40 10.73 0.26 6.61
C ILE A 40 9.81 0.78 5.50
N ALA A 41 9.61 2.10 5.42
CA ALA A 41 8.84 2.70 4.34
C ALA A 41 9.41 2.29 2.98
N LYS A 42 10.72 2.46 2.75
CA LYS A 42 11.37 2.06 1.49
C LYS A 42 11.24 0.57 1.17
N ALA A 43 11.25 -0.30 2.18
CA ALA A 43 11.13 -1.74 2.00
C ALA A 43 9.70 -2.21 1.70
N ILE A 44 8.69 -1.47 2.17
CA ILE A 44 7.27 -1.81 2.04
C ILE A 44 6.59 -1.03 0.90
N THR A 45 7.08 0.17 0.57
CA THR A 45 6.57 0.94 -0.57
C THR A 45 6.83 0.14 -1.84
N VAL A 46 5.77 -0.45 -2.36
CA VAL A 46 5.73 -1.06 -3.68
C VAL A 46 5.97 0.05 -4.70
N ASP A 47 6.75 -0.27 -5.73
CA ASP A 47 6.94 0.62 -6.87
C ASP A 47 5.54 0.94 -7.46
N PRO A 48 5.11 2.21 -7.53
CA PRO A 48 3.78 2.57 -8.00
C PRO A 48 3.43 1.95 -9.36
N ALA A 49 4.44 1.73 -10.21
CA ALA A 49 4.30 1.09 -11.52
C ALA A 49 4.02 -0.44 -11.47
N LYS A 50 4.08 -1.05 -10.29
CA LYS A 50 3.83 -2.48 -10.05
C LYS A 50 2.68 -2.72 -9.06
N ASP A 51 1.97 -1.67 -8.69
CA ASP A 51 0.87 -1.71 -7.73
C ASP A 51 -0.46 -1.82 -8.49
N PHE A 52 -1.04 -3.02 -8.53
CA PHE A 52 -2.31 -3.32 -9.21
C PHE A 52 -3.49 -2.49 -8.68
N MET A 53 -3.41 -1.97 -7.45
CA MET A 53 -4.43 -1.08 -6.87
C MET A 53 -4.29 0.38 -7.30
N ARG A 54 -3.25 0.71 -8.07
CA ARG A 54 -2.96 2.04 -8.65
C ARG A 54 -2.85 2.00 -10.17
N ASP A 55 -3.47 1.02 -10.81
CA ASP A 55 -3.67 1.07 -12.26
C ASP A 55 -4.47 2.34 -12.61
N GLU A 56 -4.17 2.96 -13.75
CA GLU A 56 -4.80 4.20 -14.24
C GLU A 56 -6.35 4.11 -14.28
N PHE A 57 -6.90 2.90 -14.28
CA PHE A 57 -8.33 2.63 -14.20
C PHE A 57 -8.95 2.91 -12.83
N VAL A 58 -8.22 2.76 -11.72
CA VAL A 58 -8.71 3.01 -10.36
C VAL A 58 -8.63 4.49 -10.02
N ASP A 59 -7.55 5.16 -10.41
CA ASP A 59 -7.38 6.61 -10.18
C ASP A 59 -8.35 7.47 -11.02
N ASN A 60 -8.80 6.95 -12.18
CA ASN A 60 -9.78 7.61 -13.04
C ASN A 60 -11.23 7.10 -12.86
N ASP A 61 -11.48 6.22 -11.89
CA ASP A 61 -12.85 5.84 -11.53
C ASP A 61 -13.49 7.04 -10.81
N GLN A 62 -14.13 7.92 -11.58
CA GLN A 62 -14.84 9.09 -11.05
C GLN A 62 -16.13 8.72 -10.30
N GLY A 63 -16.40 7.43 -10.11
CA GLY A 63 -17.66 6.96 -9.57
C GLY A 63 -18.81 7.30 -10.50
N PHE A 64 -20.01 6.87 -10.10
CA PHE A 64 -21.23 7.16 -10.82
C PHE A 64 -21.86 8.44 -10.25
N ASP A 65 -22.28 9.40 -11.08
CA ASP A 65 -23.01 10.59 -10.64
C ASP A 65 -24.39 10.17 -10.09
N PRO A 66 -24.65 10.29 -8.77
CA PRO A 66 -25.91 9.84 -8.16
C PRO A 66 -27.13 10.48 -8.82
N ASP A 67 -26.99 11.73 -9.27
CA ASP A 67 -28.08 12.48 -9.88
C ASP A 67 -28.40 11.96 -11.28
N GLU A 68 -27.39 11.48 -12.03
CA GLU A 68 -27.59 10.78 -13.29
C GLU A 68 -28.29 9.43 -13.06
N LEU A 69 -27.95 8.71 -11.99
CA LEU A 69 -28.48 7.36 -11.74
C LEU A 69 -29.95 7.43 -11.40
N ASP A 70 -30.27 8.40 -10.55
CA ASP A 70 -31.60 8.67 -10.06
C ASP A 70 -32.51 9.17 -11.21
N ARG A 71 -31.97 9.95 -12.16
CA ARG A 71 -32.67 10.31 -13.42
C ARG A 71 -32.97 9.10 -14.29
N TYR A 72 -31.99 8.22 -14.53
CA TYR A 72 -32.23 6.97 -15.28
C TYR A 72 -33.20 6.03 -14.57
N GLN A 73 -33.12 5.89 -13.24
CA GLN A 73 -34.03 5.05 -12.46
C GLN A 73 -35.47 5.59 -12.45
N ARG A 74 -35.62 6.92 -12.52
CA ARG A 74 -36.92 7.58 -12.73
C ARG A 74 -37.44 7.50 -14.17
N GLY A 75 -36.66 6.96 -15.10
CA GLY A 75 -37.06 6.79 -16.50
C GLY A 75 -36.96 8.06 -17.34
N GLU A 76 -36.22 9.08 -16.89
CA GLU A 76 -35.97 10.28 -17.68
C GLU A 76 -34.97 9.93 -18.80
N GLN A 77 -35.48 9.75 -20.02
CA GLN A 77 -34.62 9.64 -21.21
C GLN A 77 -34.00 11.02 -21.47
N LEU A 78 -32.68 11.07 -21.54
CA LEU A 78 -31.98 12.23 -22.11
C LEU A 78 -32.61 12.50 -23.48
N ALA A 79 -33.32 13.62 -23.60
CA ALA A 79 -33.70 14.13 -24.90
C ALA A 79 -32.40 14.37 -25.66
N VAL A 80 -32.05 13.41 -26.53
CA VAL A 80 -31.01 13.57 -27.55
C VAL A 80 -31.53 14.67 -28.46
N GLY A 81 -31.16 15.91 -28.15
CA GLY A 81 -31.45 17.07 -28.96
C GLY A 81 -30.55 17.07 -30.20
N GLU A 82 -31.18 17.04 -31.36
CA GLU A 82 -30.63 17.51 -32.63
C GLU A 82 -30.32 19.02 -32.59
#